data_AF-M1BSZ5-F1
#
_entry.id   AF-M1BSZ5-F1
#
_cell.length_a   1.000
_cell.length_b   1.000
_cell.length_c   1.000
_cell.angle_alpha   90.00
_cell.angle_beta   90.00
_cell.angle_gamma   90.00
#
_symmetry.space_group_name_H-M   'P 1'
#
loop_
_entity.id
_entity.type
_entity.pdbx_description
1 polymer ?
#
loop_
_entity_poly.entity_id
_entity_poly.type
_entity_poly.pdbx_seq_one_letter_code
_entity_poly.pdbx_strand_id
1 'polypeptide(L)'
;MGYKLTYPSGTATAMLINSFHTNTGAELARNQVGRLGKYLSISFCWSCFKWFFSGIGDACGFDNFPTLGLTLFKNTFYFDFSPTYVGCGLICPHIVNCSVLFGAIISWGILWPLISQRAGDWYPADLGSNDFKGLYGYKVFIAISLILGDGLYNLIKIVSISVTEIFRNSSMENNIPLVMEVIGGESSRLELEKKKRDEVFLKDRIPFWFAGSGYVALAAISTATMPIIFPPLKWYLVLCSYLIAPALAFCNSYGTGLTDWSLASTYGKIGLFIIASLVGSNGGVVAGLAACGVMMSIVSTAADLMQDFKTGYLTLSSAKSMFVSQLVGTAMGCIIAPLTFWMYWNAFDIGSPESPYKAPYAVIYREMAILGIEGFSELPKHCLALCCGFFVAALAINLLKDVTPAKVSQFIPIPMAMAVPFYIGAYFAIDMFVGTVILFVWEKINKKDADDFAGAVASGLICGDGIWTIPSAILSIFRINPPICMYFGPSVRT
;
A
#
# COMPACT_ATOMS: atom_id res chain seq x y z
N MET A 1 -32.48 -11.16 6.35
CA MET A 1 -31.89 -10.26 5.33
C MET A 1 -30.39 -10.50 5.31
N GLY A 2 -29.85 -11.21 4.31
CA GLY A 2 -28.40 -11.39 4.20
C GLY A 2 -27.73 -10.06 3.90
N TYR A 3 -26.74 -9.67 4.73
CA TYR A 3 -26.02 -8.41 4.55
C TYR A 3 -25.33 -8.38 3.17
N LYS A 4 -25.65 -7.34 2.41
CA LYS A 4 -25.13 -7.14 1.05
C LYS A 4 -23.73 -6.54 1.17
N LEU A 5 -22.68 -7.35 0.93
CA LEU A 5 -21.31 -6.86 0.84
C LEU A 5 -21.26 -5.70 -0.15
N THR A 6 -20.84 -4.53 0.32
CA THR A 6 -20.89 -3.29 -0.43
C THR A 6 -19.77 -3.25 -1.46
N TYR A 7 -18.57 -3.71 -1.13
CA TYR A 7 -17.34 -3.46 -1.91
C TYR A 7 -17.32 -1.99 -2.39
N PRO A 8 -17.10 -1.04 -1.46
CA PRO A 8 -17.29 0.39 -1.71
C PRO A 8 -16.58 0.90 -2.97
N SER A 9 -15.31 0.54 -3.19
CA SER A 9 -14.56 0.93 -4.40
C SER A 9 -15.17 0.34 -5.67
N GLY A 10 -15.51 -0.96 -5.68
CA GLY A 10 -16.17 -1.57 -6.84
C GLY A 10 -17.54 -0.95 -7.14
N THR A 11 -18.29 -0.59 -6.10
CA THR A 11 -19.58 0.11 -6.24
C THR A 11 -19.39 1.53 -6.78
N ALA A 12 -18.40 2.27 -6.29
CA ALA A 12 -18.08 3.60 -6.79
C ALA A 12 -17.67 3.56 -8.27
N THR A 13 -16.81 2.61 -8.66
CA THR A 13 -16.44 2.38 -10.06
C THR A 13 -17.65 2.08 -10.93
N ALA A 14 -18.57 1.22 -10.47
CA ALA A 14 -19.79 0.92 -11.21
C ALA A 14 -20.69 2.16 -11.39
N MET A 15 -20.83 2.98 -10.36
CA MET A 15 -21.59 4.24 -10.44
C MET A 15 -20.96 5.19 -11.46
N LEU A 16 -19.62 5.31 -11.46
CA LEU A 16 -18.89 6.14 -12.42
C LEU A 16 -19.06 5.63 -13.86
N ILE A 17 -18.88 4.33 -14.11
CA ILE A 17 -19.08 3.73 -15.44
C ILE A 17 -20.50 3.97 -15.93
N ASN A 18 -21.50 3.68 -15.09
CA ASN A 18 -22.90 3.93 -15.44
C ASN A 18 -23.14 5.42 -15.73
N SER A 19 -22.46 6.34 -15.04
CA SER A 19 -22.56 7.78 -15.31
C SER A 19 -21.99 8.17 -16.67
N PHE A 20 -20.92 7.54 -17.16
CA PHE A 20 -20.37 7.80 -18.49
C PHE A 20 -21.30 7.35 -19.62
N HIS A 21 -22.09 6.31 -19.38
CA HIS A 21 -23.10 5.83 -20.31
C HIS A 21 -24.44 6.58 -20.21
N THR A 22 -24.49 7.64 -19.39
CA THR A 22 -25.59 8.61 -19.36
C THR A 22 -25.11 9.96 -19.90
N ASN A 23 -25.93 10.65 -20.68
CA ASN A 23 -25.58 11.95 -21.30
C ASN A 23 -25.16 13.04 -20.29
N THR A 24 -25.50 12.88 -19.02
CA THR A 24 -25.19 13.79 -17.92
C THR A 24 -23.75 13.69 -17.37
N GLY A 25 -23.02 12.59 -17.58
CA GLY A 25 -21.68 12.38 -17.02
C GLY A 25 -20.50 12.62 -17.97
N ALA A 26 -20.76 12.72 -19.27
CA ALA A 26 -19.72 12.78 -20.31
C ALA A 26 -18.91 14.11 -20.30
N GLU A 27 -19.53 15.23 -19.94
CA GLU A 27 -18.84 16.52 -19.86
C GLU A 27 -17.88 16.58 -18.66
N LEU A 28 -18.30 16.04 -17.52
CA LEU A 28 -17.45 15.90 -16.33
C LEU A 28 -16.23 15.02 -16.63
N ALA A 29 -16.45 13.89 -17.30
CA ALA A 29 -15.39 12.98 -17.75
C ALA A 29 -14.34 13.69 -18.59
N ARG A 30 -14.80 14.45 -19.60
CA ARG A 30 -13.94 15.20 -20.50
C ARG A 30 -13.11 16.24 -19.73
N ASN A 31 -13.74 16.93 -18.79
CA ASN A 31 -13.07 17.92 -17.95
C ASN A 31 -12.06 17.28 -16.99
N GLN A 32 -12.35 16.11 -16.43
CA GLN A 32 -11.41 15.34 -15.60
C GLN A 32 -10.18 14.93 -16.40
N VAL A 33 -10.34 14.40 -17.62
CA VAL A 33 -9.23 14.05 -18.51
C VAL A 33 -8.42 15.30 -18.90
N GLY A 34 -9.09 16.42 -19.17
CA GLY A 34 -8.43 17.69 -19.46
C GLY A 34 -7.58 18.21 -18.29
N ARG A 35 -8.09 18.13 -17.04
CA ARG A 35 -7.33 18.50 -15.84
C ARG A 35 -6.17 17.52 -15.61
N LEU A 36 -6.39 16.22 -15.75
CA LEU A 36 -5.34 15.21 -15.64
C LEU A 36 -4.20 15.52 -16.61
N GLY A 37 -4.50 15.75 -17.89
CA GLY A 37 -3.50 16.10 -18.90
C GLY A 37 -2.74 17.38 -18.56
N LYS A 38 -3.43 18.43 -18.09
CA LYS A 38 -2.82 19.69 -17.67
C LYS A 38 -1.82 19.48 -16.53
N TYR A 39 -2.22 18.82 -15.45
CA TYR A 39 -1.35 18.62 -14.28
C TYR A 39 -0.24 17.61 -14.55
N LEU A 40 -0.47 16.64 -15.42
CA LEU A 40 0.56 15.75 -15.96
C LEU A 40 1.65 16.55 -16.67
N SER A 41 1.29 17.44 -17.59
CA SER A 41 2.28 18.28 -18.29
C SER A 41 3.03 19.21 -17.35
N ILE A 42 2.33 19.83 -16.37
CA ILE A 42 2.97 20.69 -15.37
C ILE A 42 3.98 19.89 -14.54
N SER A 43 3.57 18.73 -14.04
CA SER A 43 4.43 17.87 -13.21
C SER A 43 5.63 17.32 -13.99
N PHE A 44 5.43 16.91 -15.24
CA PHE A 44 6.51 16.48 -16.13
C PHE A 44 7.53 17.61 -16.36
N CYS A 45 7.06 18.82 -16.69
CA CYS A 45 7.93 19.98 -16.90
C CYS A 45 8.64 20.42 -15.62
N TRP A 46 7.97 20.34 -14.46
CA TRP A 46 8.60 20.62 -13.17
C TRP A 46 9.70 19.62 -12.84
N SER A 47 9.46 18.34 -13.08
CA SER A 47 10.43 17.26 -12.82
C SER A 47 11.63 17.37 -13.76
N CYS A 48 11.40 17.75 -15.01
CA CYS A 48 12.42 18.16 -15.96
C CYS A 48 13.26 19.32 -15.43
N PHE A 49 12.60 20.39 -14.97
CA PHE A 49 13.27 21.54 -14.38
C PHE A 49 14.10 21.14 -13.15
N LYS A 50 13.55 20.36 -12.21
CA LYS A 50 14.30 19.87 -11.03
C LYS A 50 15.55 19.10 -11.43
N TRP A 51 15.45 18.23 -12.44
CA TRP A 51 16.58 17.45 -12.95
C TRP A 51 17.75 18.34 -13.43
N PHE A 52 17.49 19.52 -14.02
CA PHE A 52 18.57 20.42 -14.41
C PHE A 52 19.46 20.89 -13.24
N PHE A 53 18.91 20.98 -12.02
CA PHE A 53 19.59 21.48 -10.82
C PHE A 53 20.03 20.39 -9.83
N SER A 54 19.75 19.12 -10.14
CA SER A 54 20.05 18.01 -9.22
C SER A 54 21.54 17.66 -9.14
N GLY A 55 22.37 18.08 -10.10
CA GLY A 55 23.82 17.86 -10.08
C GLY A 55 24.25 16.39 -10.02
N ILE A 56 25.56 16.17 -9.93
CA ILE A 56 26.13 14.82 -9.77
C ILE A 56 26.24 14.52 -8.26
N GLY A 57 25.49 13.54 -7.77
CA GLY A 57 25.46 13.09 -6.38
C GLY A 57 24.22 13.55 -5.60
N ASP A 58 23.96 12.94 -4.43
CA ASP A 58 22.68 13.04 -3.72
C ASP A 58 22.51 14.29 -2.82
N ALA A 59 23.46 15.23 -2.87
CA ALA A 59 23.51 16.40 -1.98
C ALA A 59 23.11 17.72 -2.65
N CYS A 60 22.67 17.68 -3.90
CA CYS A 60 22.37 18.86 -4.71
C CYS A 60 20.89 18.91 -5.15
N GLY A 61 20.40 20.10 -5.48
CA GLY A 61 19.09 20.29 -6.11
C GLY A 61 17.96 20.66 -5.16
N PHE A 62 16.75 20.76 -5.73
CA PHE A 62 15.53 21.13 -5.00
C PHE A 62 15.16 20.08 -3.94
N ASP A 63 15.55 18.84 -4.15
CA ASP A 63 15.32 17.74 -3.21
C ASP A 63 16.13 17.90 -1.91
N ASN A 64 17.06 18.86 -1.85
CA ASN A 64 17.87 19.19 -0.67
C ASN A 64 17.63 20.62 -0.16
N PHE A 65 16.49 21.24 -0.50
CA PHE A 65 16.21 22.63 -0.10
C PHE A 65 15.80 22.73 1.39
N PRO A 66 16.56 23.44 2.25
CA PRO A 66 16.29 23.52 3.69
C PRO A 66 15.16 24.51 4.01
N THR A 67 13.93 24.23 3.54
CA THR A 67 12.72 25.06 3.69
C THR A 67 12.42 25.43 5.13
N LEU A 68 12.70 24.54 6.09
CA LEU A 68 12.44 24.72 7.51
C LEU A 68 13.71 25.09 8.32
N GLY A 69 14.82 25.41 7.63
CA GLY A 69 16.10 25.77 8.22
C GLY A 69 17.09 24.60 8.37
N LEU A 70 18.37 24.93 8.53
CA LEU A 70 19.48 23.96 8.48
C LEU A 70 19.47 22.94 9.63
N THR A 71 18.96 23.32 10.80
CA THR A 71 18.86 22.40 11.95
C THR A 71 17.83 21.31 11.71
N LEU A 72 16.66 21.68 11.19
CA LEU A 72 15.58 20.74 10.86
C LEU A 72 15.93 19.89 9.64
N PHE A 73 16.65 20.48 8.67
CA PHE A 73 17.20 19.75 7.52
C PHE A 73 18.07 18.56 7.93
N LYS A 74 18.93 18.70 8.96
CA LYS A 74 19.74 17.58 9.50
C LYS A 74 18.90 16.42 10.05
N ASN A 75 17.69 16.70 10.52
CA ASN A 75 16.73 15.71 10.98
C ASN A 75 15.71 15.33 9.89
N THR A 76 16.03 15.56 8.62
CA THR A 76 15.20 15.24 7.43
C THR A 76 13.88 16.01 7.34
N PHE A 77 13.69 17.09 8.10
CA PHE A 77 12.49 17.94 8.02
C PHE A 77 12.69 19.05 7.00
N TYR A 78 12.23 18.80 5.78
CA TYR A 78 12.20 19.78 4.69
C TYR A 78 11.16 19.35 3.64
N PHE A 79 10.70 20.30 2.85
CA PHE A 79 9.89 20.07 1.65
C PHE A 79 10.81 19.75 0.46
N ASP A 80 10.65 18.58 -0.16
CA ASP A 80 11.50 18.10 -1.27
C ASP A 80 10.97 18.49 -2.67
N PHE A 81 9.84 19.22 -2.70
CA PHE A 81 9.19 19.67 -3.93
C PHE A 81 8.85 18.50 -4.87
N SER A 82 8.47 17.34 -4.33
CA SER A 82 8.04 16.18 -5.10
C SER A 82 6.57 16.29 -5.48
N PRO A 83 6.23 16.46 -6.77
CA PRO A 83 4.84 16.44 -7.22
C PRO A 83 4.16 15.11 -6.90
N THR A 84 4.92 14.01 -6.91
CA THR A 84 4.41 12.69 -6.53
C THR A 84 3.92 12.69 -5.08
N TYR A 85 4.72 13.17 -4.12
CA TYR A 85 4.30 13.17 -2.71
C TYR A 85 3.17 14.16 -2.44
N VAL A 86 3.18 15.34 -3.07
CA VAL A 86 2.06 16.28 -3.00
C VAL A 86 0.78 15.66 -3.61
N GLY A 87 0.90 14.98 -4.75
CA GLY A 87 -0.19 14.24 -5.38
C GLY A 87 -0.73 13.11 -4.50
N CYS A 88 0.15 12.32 -3.89
CA CYS A 88 -0.24 11.32 -2.90
C CYS A 88 -0.99 11.97 -1.73
N GLY A 89 -0.53 13.12 -1.24
CA GLY A 89 -1.21 13.91 -0.21
C GLY A 89 -2.62 14.39 -0.60
N LEU A 90 -2.86 14.65 -1.88
CA LEU A 90 -4.18 15.05 -2.40
C LEU A 90 -5.16 13.88 -2.54
N ILE A 91 -4.70 12.64 -2.70
CA ILE A 91 -5.57 11.45 -2.82
C ILE A 91 -5.76 10.75 -1.48
N CYS A 92 -4.71 10.70 -0.67
CA CYS A 92 -4.77 10.04 0.62
C CYS A 92 -5.72 10.79 1.57
N PRO A 93 -6.53 10.08 2.37
CA PRO A 93 -7.36 10.72 3.39
C PRO A 93 -6.52 11.59 4.34
N HIS A 94 -7.08 12.72 4.78
CA HIS A 94 -6.40 13.65 5.69
C HIS A 94 -5.80 12.98 6.92
N ILE A 95 -6.49 11.99 7.49
CA ILE A 95 -6.00 11.23 8.66
C ILE A 95 -4.72 10.43 8.35
N VAL A 96 -4.57 9.91 7.13
CA VAL A 96 -3.35 9.19 6.73
C VAL A 96 -2.19 10.17 6.70
N ASN A 97 -2.33 11.31 6.02
CA ASN A 97 -1.25 12.31 5.91
C ASN A 97 -0.88 12.91 7.28
N CYS A 98 -1.87 13.20 8.13
CA CYS A 98 -1.62 13.62 9.51
C CYS A 98 -0.93 12.52 10.35
N SER A 99 -1.27 11.25 10.15
CA SER A 99 -0.62 10.12 10.83
C SER A 99 0.83 9.95 10.38
N VAL A 100 1.10 10.10 9.07
CA VAL A 100 2.45 10.10 8.52
C VAL A 100 3.26 11.26 9.12
N LEU A 101 2.71 12.47 9.17
CA LEU A 101 3.39 13.61 9.80
C LEU A 101 3.66 13.37 11.30
N PHE A 102 2.68 12.85 12.02
CA PHE A 102 2.84 12.51 13.45
C PHE A 102 3.91 11.45 13.68
N GLY A 103 3.96 10.43 12.82
CA GLY A 103 5.03 9.43 12.80
C GLY A 103 6.41 10.04 12.54
N ALA A 104 6.50 11.02 11.63
CA ALA A 104 7.74 11.74 11.35
C ALA A 104 8.24 12.54 12.56
N ILE A 105 7.32 13.24 13.25
CA ILE A 105 7.63 14.00 14.48
C ILE A 105 8.14 13.08 15.59
N ILE A 106 7.46 11.96 15.84
CA ILE A 106 7.90 11.00 16.87
C ILE A 106 9.26 10.40 16.53
N SER A 107 9.47 9.98 15.28
CA SER A 107 10.68 9.29 14.88
C SER A 107 11.88 10.21 14.74
N TRP A 108 11.88 11.09 13.74
CA TRP A 108 13.00 11.96 13.42
C TRP A 108 13.07 13.21 14.28
N GLY A 109 11.94 13.63 14.86
CA GLY A 109 11.91 14.79 15.76
C GLY A 109 12.34 14.46 17.19
N ILE A 110 12.03 13.26 17.68
CA ILE A 110 12.21 12.91 19.11
C ILE A 110 13.07 11.66 19.27
N LEU A 111 12.65 10.52 18.72
CA LEU A 111 13.23 9.21 19.03
C LEU A 111 14.68 9.07 18.56
N TRP A 112 14.97 9.39 17.30
CA TRP A 112 16.33 9.24 16.74
C TRP A 112 17.35 10.21 17.34
N PRO A 113 17.02 11.50 17.58
CA PRO A 113 17.91 12.39 18.32
C PRO A 113 18.23 11.89 19.74
N LEU A 114 17.24 11.33 20.45
CA LEU A 114 17.44 10.81 21.81
C LEU A 114 18.28 9.52 21.84
N ILE A 115 18.02 8.59 20.91
CA ILE A 115 18.80 7.34 20.82
C ILE A 115 20.24 7.64 20.35
N SER A 116 20.41 8.61 19.44
CA SER A 116 21.74 9.05 18.98
C SER A 116 22.64 9.55 20.11
N GLN A 117 22.07 10.18 21.15
CA GLN A 117 22.83 10.61 22.33
C GLN A 117 23.33 9.46 23.22
N ARG A 118 22.82 8.24 23.01
CA ARG A 118 23.20 7.02 23.76
C ARG A 118 24.16 6.12 22.98
N ALA A 119 24.74 6.61 21.89
CA ALA A 119 25.81 5.93 21.17
C ALA A 119 26.98 5.63 22.13
N GLY A 120 27.48 4.39 22.11
CA GLY A 120 28.50 3.86 23.03
C GLY A 120 27.92 2.99 24.15
N ASP A 121 26.73 3.30 24.66
CA ASP A 121 26.08 2.54 25.74
C ASP A 121 25.05 1.55 25.20
N TRP A 122 24.16 2.03 24.31
CA TRP A 122 23.04 1.25 23.77
C TRP A 122 23.43 0.48 22.50
N TYR A 123 24.32 1.07 21.70
CA TYR A 123 24.91 0.48 20.49
C TYR A 123 26.33 1.02 20.27
N PRO A 124 27.23 0.28 19.59
CA PRO A 124 28.60 0.74 19.37
C PRO A 124 28.67 2.05 18.56
N ALA A 125 29.54 2.98 18.99
CA ALA A 125 29.60 4.35 18.46
C ALA A 125 30.36 4.46 17.11
N ASP A 126 31.10 3.43 16.74
CA ASP A 126 31.96 3.31 15.56
C ASP A 126 31.24 2.74 14.33
N LEU A 127 29.93 2.51 14.42
CA LEU A 127 29.13 1.93 13.33
C LEU A 127 28.67 3.00 12.34
N GLY A 128 28.64 2.62 11.05
CA GLY A 128 28.10 3.47 9.99
C GLY A 128 26.60 3.79 10.19
N SER A 129 26.13 4.88 9.58
CA SER A 129 24.74 5.35 9.67
C SER A 129 23.69 4.32 9.18
N ASN A 130 24.13 3.33 8.41
CA ASN A 130 23.30 2.27 7.81
C ASN A 130 23.53 0.89 8.46
N ASP A 131 24.26 0.82 9.57
CA ASP A 131 24.52 -0.45 10.25
C ASP A 131 23.33 -0.85 11.14
N PHE A 132 22.82 -2.06 10.92
CA PHE A 132 21.70 -2.62 11.67
C PHE A 132 22.01 -2.89 13.15
N LYS A 133 23.29 -3.01 13.52
CA LYS A 133 23.70 -3.08 14.93
C LYS A 133 23.69 -1.70 15.60
N GLY A 134 23.60 -0.63 14.81
CA GLY A 134 23.54 0.76 15.25
C GLY A 134 22.13 1.35 15.22
N LEU A 135 22.06 2.68 15.07
CA LEU A 135 20.80 3.43 15.04
C LEU A 135 19.82 2.94 13.96
N TYR A 136 20.34 2.47 12.83
CA TYR A 136 19.54 1.99 11.70
C TYR A 136 18.70 0.77 12.06
N GLY A 137 19.21 -0.13 12.92
CA GLY A 137 18.43 -1.25 13.45
C GLY A 137 17.18 -0.79 14.19
N TYR A 138 17.31 0.19 15.09
CA TYR A 138 16.16 0.75 15.81
C TYR A 138 15.12 1.35 14.85
N LYS A 139 15.55 2.03 13.79
CA LYS A 139 14.65 2.59 12.75
C LYS A 139 13.81 1.51 12.10
N VAL A 140 14.46 0.44 11.64
CA VAL A 140 13.82 -0.65 10.90
C VAL A 140 12.93 -1.50 11.80
N PHE A 141 13.43 -1.94 12.97
CA PHE A 141 12.71 -2.87 13.82
C PHE A 141 11.51 -2.25 14.56
N ILE A 142 11.60 -0.97 14.94
CA ILE A 142 10.45 -0.27 15.53
C ILE A 142 9.35 -0.06 14.47
N ALA A 143 9.73 0.27 13.23
CA ALA A 143 8.77 0.35 12.12
C ALA A 143 8.11 -1.01 11.84
N ILE A 144 8.90 -2.10 11.79
CA ILE A 144 8.40 -3.48 11.67
C ILE A 144 7.38 -3.78 12.78
N SER A 145 7.69 -3.43 14.03
CA SER A 145 6.85 -3.73 15.18
C SER A 145 5.51 -2.99 15.14
N LEU A 146 5.50 -1.71 14.74
CA LEU A 146 4.25 -0.96 14.51
C LEU A 146 3.41 -1.59 13.41
N ILE A 147 4.04 -1.95 12.28
CA ILE A 147 3.37 -2.56 11.11
C ILE A 147 2.79 -3.93 11.46
N LEU A 148 3.53 -4.75 12.22
CA LEU A 148 3.07 -6.07 12.65
C LEU A 148 1.96 -5.97 13.70
N GLY A 149 2.04 -5.04 14.65
CA GLY A 149 0.98 -4.83 15.64
C GLY A 149 -0.32 -4.38 14.99
N ASP A 150 -0.24 -3.39 14.10
CA ASP A 150 -1.38 -2.94 13.30
C ASP A 150 -1.97 -4.06 12.44
N GLY A 151 -1.11 -4.77 11.71
CA GLY A 151 -1.50 -5.88 10.86
C GLY A 151 -2.18 -7.00 11.65
N LEU A 152 -1.63 -7.39 12.80
CA LEU A 152 -2.19 -8.45 13.64
C LEU A 152 -3.57 -8.06 14.19
N TYR A 153 -3.73 -6.83 14.70
CA TYR A 153 -5.03 -6.36 15.18
C TYR A 153 -6.08 -6.42 14.07
N ASN A 154 -5.75 -5.85 12.90
CA ASN A 154 -6.67 -5.81 11.77
C ASN A 154 -6.98 -7.22 11.24
N LEU A 155 -6.00 -8.13 11.24
CA LEU A 155 -6.22 -9.52 10.87
C LEU A 155 -7.19 -10.21 11.83
N ILE A 156 -6.95 -10.10 13.15
CA ILE A 156 -7.85 -10.68 14.16
C ILE A 156 -9.24 -10.08 14.01
N LYS A 157 -9.36 -8.75 13.90
CA LYS A 157 -10.63 -8.05 13.73
C LYS A 157 -11.38 -8.55 12.50
N ILE A 158 -10.76 -8.59 11.32
CA ILE A 158 -11.42 -9.01 10.09
C ILE A 158 -11.80 -10.48 10.16
N VAL A 159 -10.94 -11.35 10.67
CA VAL A 159 -11.26 -12.78 10.84
C VAL A 159 -12.42 -12.96 11.84
N SER A 160 -12.39 -12.29 12.99
CA SER A 160 -13.48 -12.33 13.97
C SER A 160 -14.81 -11.83 13.38
N ILE A 161 -14.81 -10.69 12.70
CA ILE A 161 -16.01 -10.16 12.03
C ILE A 161 -16.53 -11.16 11.00
N SER A 162 -15.64 -11.70 10.16
CA SER A 162 -16.01 -12.68 9.12
C SER A 162 -16.61 -13.94 9.74
N VAL A 163 -15.96 -14.50 10.76
CA VAL A 163 -16.38 -15.74 11.42
C VAL A 163 -17.70 -15.54 12.18
N THR A 164 -17.82 -14.50 12.99
CA THR A 164 -19.05 -14.18 13.73
C THR A 164 -20.23 -14.01 12.78
N GLU A 165 -20.02 -13.33 11.66
CA GLU A 165 -21.10 -13.08 10.70
C GLU A 165 -21.51 -14.35 9.95
N ILE A 166 -20.57 -15.22 9.59
CA ILE A 166 -20.86 -16.53 9.00
C ILE A 166 -21.69 -17.41 9.95
N PHE A 167 -21.30 -17.47 11.22
CA PHE A 167 -22.05 -18.25 12.23
C PHE A 167 -23.44 -17.68 12.49
N ARG A 168 -23.58 -16.35 12.52
CA ARG A 168 -24.87 -15.68 12.73
C ARG A 168 -25.84 -15.92 11.57
N ASN A 169 -25.33 -15.92 10.33
CA ASN A 169 -26.15 -16.13 9.15
C ASN A 169 -26.63 -17.59 9.03
N SER A 170 -25.78 -18.57 9.39
CA SER A 170 -26.16 -19.99 9.48
C SER A 170 -27.22 -20.26 10.57
N SER A 171 -27.23 -19.46 11.64
CA SER A 171 -28.24 -19.53 12.70
C SER A 171 -29.60 -18.93 12.32
N MET A 172 -29.64 -17.91 11.45
CA MET A 172 -30.88 -17.23 11.03
C MET A 172 -31.64 -17.96 9.91
N GLU A 173 -31.02 -18.91 9.21
CA GLU A 173 -31.69 -19.76 8.21
C GLU A 173 -32.72 -20.72 8.83
N ASN A 174 -32.71 -20.91 10.16
CA ASN A 174 -33.62 -21.81 10.87
C ASN A 174 -34.89 -21.15 11.44
N ASN A 175 -35.11 -19.84 11.27
CA ASN A 175 -36.33 -19.17 11.73
C ASN A 175 -36.87 -18.21 10.67
N ILE A 176 -37.63 -18.74 9.70
CA ILE A 176 -38.42 -17.96 8.76
C ILE A 176 -39.87 -17.89 9.29
N PRO A 177 -40.37 -16.75 9.79
CA PRO A 177 -41.78 -16.45 9.69
C PRO A 177 -42.06 -15.81 8.33
N LEU A 178 -42.93 -16.47 7.56
CA LEU A 178 -43.66 -15.90 6.44
C LEU A 178 -44.36 -14.60 6.88
N VAL A 179 -43.88 -13.46 6.40
CA VAL A 179 -44.72 -12.26 6.29
C VAL A 179 -44.55 -11.69 4.89
N MET A 180 -45.45 -12.14 4.02
CA MET A 180 -45.89 -11.38 2.86
C MET A 180 -46.81 -10.28 3.39
N GLU A 181 -46.48 -9.00 3.17
CA GLU A 181 -47.42 -7.93 2.80
C GLU A 181 -46.76 -6.53 2.75
N VAL A 182 -46.84 -5.93 1.54
CA VAL A 182 -47.23 -4.54 1.23
C VAL A 182 -46.35 -3.37 1.72
N ILE A 183 -45.39 -2.94 0.86
CA ILE A 183 -45.17 -1.51 0.47
C ILE A 183 -44.71 -1.51 -1.01
N GLY A 184 -45.65 -1.31 -1.94
CA GLY A 184 -45.43 -1.38 -3.39
C GLY A 184 -45.01 -0.05 -4.02
N GLY A 185 -43.93 -0.07 -4.80
CA GLY A 185 -43.48 1.05 -5.64
C GLY A 185 -41.97 1.03 -5.90
N GLU A 186 -41.16 1.37 -4.91
CA GLU A 186 -39.69 1.38 -5.00
C GLU A 186 -39.07 0.01 -4.69
N SER A 187 -39.59 -0.68 -3.68
CA SER A 187 -39.14 -2.03 -3.27
C SER A 187 -39.26 -3.03 -4.43
N SER A 188 -40.37 -3.02 -5.16
CA SER A 188 -40.61 -3.92 -6.30
C SER A 188 -39.68 -3.64 -7.49
N ARG A 189 -39.35 -2.36 -7.76
CA ARG A 189 -38.38 -1.99 -8.82
C ARG A 189 -36.97 -2.39 -8.45
N LEU A 190 -36.56 -2.16 -7.21
CA LEU A 190 -35.26 -2.59 -6.68
C LEU A 190 -35.09 -4.11 -6.68
N GLU A 191 -36.15 -4.85 -6.33
CA GLU A 191 -36.16 -6.31 -6.42
C GLU A 191 -36.13 -6.83 -7.86
N LEU A 192 -36.85 -6.17 -8.78
CA LEU A 192 -36.81 -6.52 -10.20
C LEU A 192 -35.44 -6.25 -10.82
N GLU A 193 -34.81 -5.12 -10.51
CA GLU A 193 -33.44 -4.81 -10.94
C GLU A 193 -32.44 -5.79 -10.35
N LYS A 194 -32.60 -6.17 -9.08
CA LYS A 194 -31.76 -7.18 -8.43
C LYS A 194 -31.91 -8.54 -9.12
N LYS A 195 -33.14 -9.01 -9.38
CA LYS A 195 -33.39 -10.25 -10.12
C LYS A 195 -32.74 -10.23 -11.50
N LYS A 196 -32.83 -9.11 -12.21
CA LYS A 196 -32.20 -8.93 -13.52
C LYS A 196 -30.67 -8.99 -13.44
N ARG A 197 -30.06 -8.35 -12.43
CA ARG A 197 -28.60 -8.43 -12.18
C ARG A 197 -28.17 -9.85 -11.82
N ASP A 198 -28.92 -10.52 -10.96
CA ASP A 198 -28.66 -11.90 -10.55
C ASP A 198 -28.75 -12.85 -11.75
N GLU A 199 -29.77 -12.71 -12.61
CA GLU A 199 -29.93 -13.51 -13.82
C GLU A 199 -28.76 -13.32 -14.80
N VAL A 200 -28.37 -12.07 -15.08
CA VAL A 200 -27.23 -11.78 -15.98
C VAL A 200 -25.92 -12.33 -15.43
N PHE A 201 -25.65 -12.09 -14.13
CA PHE A 201 -24.40 -12.52 -13.51
C PHE A 201 -24.30 -14.06 -13.40
N LEU A 202 -25.40 -14.72 -13.03
CA LEU A 202 -25.43 -16.18 -12.88
C LEU A 202 -25.46 -16.90 -14.23
N LYS A 203 -26.04 -16.31 -15.28
CA LYS A 203 -26.01 -16.87 -16.64
C LYS A 203 -24.57 -17.03 -17.16
N ASP A 204 -23.73 -16.06 -16.87
CA ASP A 204 -22.32 -16.05 -17.28
C ASP A 204 -21.35 -16.49 -16.18
N ARG A 205 -21.82 -17.24 -15.18
CA ARG A 205 -20.94 -17.76 -14.12
C ARG A 205 -19.85 -18.68 -14.68
N ILE A 206 -18.69 -18.67 -14.02
CA ILE A 206 -17.62 -19.64 -14.28
C ILE A 206 -18.02 -20.97 -13.61
N PRO A 207 -17.98 -22.10 -14.32
CA PRO A 207 -18.27 -23.40 -13.72
C PRO A 207 -17.29 -23.72 -12.59
N PHE A 208 -17.80 -24.18 -11.44
CA PHE A 208 -16.95 -24.49 -10.28
C PHE A 208 -15.89 -25.55 -10.59
N TRP A 209 -16.23 -26.55 -11.42
CA TRP A 209 -15.27 -27.57 -11.81
C TRP A 209 -14.10 -26.99 -12.63
N PHE A 210 -14.37 -26.00 -13.49
CA PHE A 210 -13.33 -25.30 -14.25
C PHE A 210 -12.43 -24.46 -13.34
N ALA A 211 -13.01 -23.73 -12.38
CA ALA A 211 -12.24 -22.95 -11.42
C ALA A 211 -11.40 -23.85 -10.50
N GLY A 212 -11.97 -24.94 -10.00
CA GLY A 212 -11.28 -25.91 -9.15
C GLY A 212 -10.16 -26.65 -9.89
N SER A 213 -10.41 -27.14 -11.11
CA SER A 213 -9.38 -27.81 -11.90
C SER A 213 -8.27 -26.85 -12.34
N GLY A 214 -8.62 -25.61 -12.71
CA GLY A 214 -7.66 -24.56 -13.02
C GLY A 214 -6.78 -24.20 -11.82
N TYR A 215 -7.37 -24.08 -10.63
CA TYR A 215 -6.63 -23.84 -9.39
C TYR A 215 -5.64 -24.97 -9.09
N VAL A 216 -6.10 -26.23 -9.12
CA VAL A 216 -5.24 -27.39 -8.85
C VAL A 216 -4.11 -27.49 -9.89
N ALA A 217 -4.41 -27.28 -11.17
CA ALA A 217 -3.40 -27.33 -12.23
C ALA A 217 -2.34 -26.22 -12.07
N LEU A 218 -2.75 -24.97 -11.82
CA LEU A 218 -1.83 -23.86 -11.63
C LEU A 218 -1.04 -23.97 -10.32
N ALA A 219 -1.67 -24.46 -9.24
CA ALA A 219 -0.98 -24.74 -7.98
C ALA A 219 0.06 -25.84 -8.15
N ALA A 220 -0.23 -26.90 -8.92
CA ALA A 220 0.73 -27.95 -9.24
C ALA A 220 1.92 -27.42 -10.05
N ILE A 221 1.66 -26.59 -11.09
CA ILE A 221 2.70 -25.92 -11.87
C ILE A 221 3.57 -25.06 -10.95
N SER A 222 2.96 -24.20 -10.13
CA SER A 222 3.72 -23.34 -9.21
C SER A 222 4.50 -24.13 -8.17
N THR A 223 3.98 -25.26 -7.69
CA THR A 223 4.66 -26.14 -6.73
C THR A 223 5.90 -26.79 -7.35
N ALA A 224 5.88 -27.04 -8.67
CA ALA A 224 7.02 -27.56 -9.40
C ALA A 224 8.03 -26.47 -9.80
N THR A 225 7.58 -25.29 -10.22
CA THR A 225 8.46 -24.23 -10.75
C THR A 225 9.12 -23.39 -9.65
N MET A 226 8.43 -23.11 -8.54
CA MET A 226 8.97 -22.26 -7.47
C MET A 226 10.28 -22.80 -6.86
N PRO A 227 10.44 -24.11 -6.58
CA PRO A 227 11.71 -24.65 -6.10
C PRO A 227 12.83 -24.61 -7.14
N ILE A 228 12.52 -24.56 -8.44
CA ILE A 228 13.52 -24.43 -9.51
C ILE A 228 14.10 -23.01 -9.54
N ILE A 229 13.23 -22.01 -9.37
CA ILE A 229 13.61 -20.59 -9.35
C ILE A 229 14.26 -20.24 -8.00
N PHE A 230 13.71 -20.74 -6.90
CA PHE A 230 14.17 -20.49 -5.53
C PHE A 230 14.48 -21.82 -4.83
N PRO A 231 15.68 -22.39 -5.03
CA PRO A 231 16.07 -23.69 -4.45
C PRO A 231 15.84 -23.88 -2.94
N PRO A 232 15.99 -22.83 -2.09
CA PRO A 232 15.69 -22.96 -0.65
C PRO A 232 14.20 -23.21 -0.35
N LEU A 233 13.29 -22.82 -1.24
CA LEU A 233 11.85 -23.00 -1.07
C LEU A 233 11.41 -24.37 -1.59
N LYS A 234 11.41 -25.37 -0.71
CA LYS A 234 11.04 -26.74 -1.08
C LYS A 234 9.56 -26.86 -1.47
N TRP A 235 9.26 -27.79 -2.38
CA TRP A 235 7.92 -28.00 -2.95
C TRP A 235 6.81 -28.15 -1.89
N TYR A 236 7.07 -28.83 -0.77
CA TYR A 236 6.06 -29.04 0.26
C TYR A 236 5.67 -27.73 0.97
N LEU A 237 6.57 -26.75 1.09
CA LEU A 237 6.27 -25.42 1.66
C LEU A 237 5.39 -24.59 0.72
N VAL A 238 5.63 -24.72 -0.58
CA VAL A 238 4.78 -24.10 -1.62
C VAL A 238 3.39 -24.72 -1.58
N LEU A 239 3.31 -26.06 -1.53
CA LEU A 239 2.04 -26.78 -1.43
C LEU A 239 1.25 -26.37 -0.18
N CYS A 240 1.90 -26.31 0.99
CA CYS A 240 1.27 -25.83 2.23
C CYS A 240 0.73 -24.41 2.08
N SER A 241 1.47 -23.52 1.40
CA SER A 241 1.02 -22.16 1.12
C SER A 241 -0.26 -22.14 0.28
N TYR A 242 -0.34 -22.97 -0.76
CA TYR A 242 -1.56 -23.13 -1.56
C TYR A 242 -2.72 -23.78 -0.79
N LEU A 243 -2.46 -24.64 0.20
CA LEU A 243 -3.55 -25.19 1.02
C LEU A 243 -4.15 -24.14 1.98
N ILE A 244 -3.32 -23.25 2.52
CA ILE A 244 -3.74 -22.24 3.51
C ILE A 244 -4.31 -20.99 2.83
N ALA A 245 -3.74 -20.60 1.68
CA ALA A 245 -4.06 -19.33 1.03
C ALA A 245 -5.56 -19.14 0.68
N PRO A 246 -6.34 -20.13 0.22
CA PRO A 246 -7.76 -19.95 -0.06
C PRO A 246 -8.59 -19.53 1.16
N ALA A 247 -8.28 -20.06 2.34
CA ALA A 247 -8.97 -19.66 3.57
C ALA A 247 -8.67 -18.20 3.93
N LEU A 248 -7.39 -17.79 3.81
CA LEU A 248 -6.98 -16.40 4.05
C LEU A 248 -7.52 -15.45 2.99
N ALA A 249 -7.54 -15.88 1.72
CA ALA A 249 -8.11 -15.14 0.60
C ALA A 249 -9.61 -14.90 0.82
N PHE A 250 -10.36 -15.91 1.24
CA PHE A 250 -11.78 -15.74 1.58
C PHE A 250 -11.99 -14.71 2.70
N CYS A 251 -11.26 -14.83 3.80
CA CYS A 251 -11.34 -13.85 4.90
C CYS A 251 -10.98 -12.43 4.43
N ASN A 252 -9.94 -12.30 3.61
CA ASN A 252 -9.50 -11.01 3.08
C ASN A 252 -10.54 -10.42 2.12
N SER A 253 -11.08 -11.19 1.17
CA SER A 253 -12.11 -10.73 0.25
C SER A 253 -13.39 -10.34 0.99
N TYR A 254 -13.80 -11.11 2.00
CA TYR A 254 -14.96 -10.78 2.83
C TYR A 254 -14.75 -9.49 3.62
N GLY A 255 -13.59 -9.36 4.27
CA GLY A 255 -13.18 -8.13 4.98
C GLY A 255 -13.14 -6.92 4.06
N THR A 256 -12.55 -7.07 2.87
CA THR A 256 -12.51 -6.04 1.82
C THR A 256 -13.93 -5.67 1.37
N GLY A 257 -14.83 -6.64 1.24
CA GLY A 257 -16.23 -6.38 0.88
C GLY A 257 -16.99 -5.53 1.89
N LEU A 258 -16.61 -5.58 3.16
CA LEU A 258 -17.19 -4.77 4.24
C LEU A 258 -16.48 -3.43 4.45
N THR A 259 -15.15 -3.41 4.32
CA THR A 259 -14.29 -2.30 4.77
C THR A 259 -13.54 -1.58 3.66
N ASP A 260 -13.58 -2.10 2.43
CA ASP A 260 -12.80 -1.65 1.27
C ASP A 260 -11.27 -1.74 1.43
N TRP A 261 -10.80 -2.46 2.46
CA TRP A 261 -9.38 -2.53 2.79
C TRP A 261 -8.84 -3.96 2.66
N SER A 262 -7.83 -4.13 1.79
CA SER A 262 -7.12 -5.41 1.61
C SER A 262 -5.93 -5.52 2.56
N LEU A 263 -5.87 -6.61 3.32
CA LEU A 263 -4.77 -6.95 4.24
C LEU A 263 -3.74 -7.92 3.61
N ALA A 264 -3.69 -8.05 2.28
CA ALA A 264 -2.82 -9.00 1.59
C ALA A 264 -1.35 -8.93 2.03
N SER A 265 -0.82 -7.72 2.24
CA SER A 265 0.56 -7.53 2.72
C SER A 265 0.78 -8.06 4.15
N THR A 266 -0.22 -8.00 5.01
CA THR A 266 -0.18 -8.55 6.37
C THR A 266 -0.13 -10.07 6.34
N TYR A 267 -1.00 -10.70 5.53
CA TYR A 267 -0.98 -12.16 5.34
C TYR A 267 0.35 -12.62 4.73
N GLY A 268 0.90 -11.86 3.78
CA GLY A 268 2.22 -12.09 3.20
C GLY A 268 3.33 -12.10 4.26
N LYS A 269 3.38 -11.08 5.14
CA LYS A 269 4.38 -10.98 6.21
C LYS A 269 4.30 -12.13 7.22
N ILE A 270 3.11 -12.63 7.54
CA ILE A 270 2.96 -13.80 8.41
C ILE A 270 3.54 -15.05 7.72
N GLY A 271 3.21 -15.25 6.44
CA GLY A 271 3.79 -16.32 5.63
C GLY A 271 5.31 -16.22 5.56
N LEU A 272 5.84 -15.01 5.39
CA LEU A 272 7.27 -14.71 5.42
C LEU A 272 7.92 -15.19 6.71
N PHE A 273 7.41 -14.76 7.87
CA PHE A 273 7.98 -15.10 9.17
C PHE A 273 7.98 -16.60 9.42
N ILE A 274 6.86 -17.27 9.14
CA ILE A 274 6.72 -18.72 9.35
C ILE A 274 7.70 -19.48 8.44
N ILE A 275 7.72 -19.17 7.14
CA ILE A 275 8.54 -19.93 6.18
C ILE A 275 10.03 -19.63 6.35
N ALA A 276 10.40 -18.38 6.61
CA ALA A 276 11.79 -18.02 6.89
C ALA A 276 12.31 -18.78 8.12
N SER A 277 11.52 -18.84 9.19
CA SER A 277 11.87 -19.56 10.42
C SER A 277 11.96 -21.08 10.21
N LEU A 278 11.03 -21.67 9.44
CA LEU A 278 11.01 -23.11 9.17
C LEU A 278 12.20 -23.59 8.31
N VAL A 279 12.68 -22.76 7.38
CA VAL A 279 13.83 -23.09 6.51
C VAL A 279 15.16 -22.84 7.22
N GLY A 280 15.21 -21.84 8.11
CA GLY A 280 16.40 -21.51 8.90
C GLY A 280 17.53 -20.90 8.06
N SER A 281 18.76 -21.01 8.56
CA SER A 281 19.96 -20.37 7.98
C SER A 281 20.32 -20.86 6.57
N ASN A 282 19.80 -22.01 6.14
CA ASN A 282 20.02 -22.59 4.81
C ASN A 282 19.09 -21.95 3.75
N GLY A 283 19.19 -20.62 3.58
CA GLY A 283 18.45 -19.87 2.57
C GLY A 283 17.04 -19.41 2.97
N GLY A 284 16.75 -19.36 4.27
CA GLY A 284 15.44 -18.94 4.79
C GLY A 284 14.99 -17.55 4.35
N VAL A 285 15.91 -16.62 4.10
CA VAL A 285 15.56 -15.26 3.65
C VAL A 285 14.89 -15.31 2.28
N VAL A 286 15.52 -16.02 1.34
CA VAL A 286 14.99 -16.17 -0.03
C VAL A 286 13.69 -16.98 -0.02
N ALA A 287 13.65 -18.08 0.75
CA ALA A 287 12.44 -18.90 0.84
C ALA A 287 11.26 -18.13 1.47
N GLY A 288 11.50 -17.37 2.54
CA GLY A 288 10.50 -16.55 3.21
C GLY A 288 9.96 -15.44 2.32
N LEU A 289 10.84 -14.71 1.61
CA LEU A 289 10.44 -13.66 0.67
C LEU A 289 9.66 -14.23 -0.53
N ALA A 290 10.10 -15.35 -1.09
CA ALA A 290 9.40 -16.02 -2.18
C ALA A 290 8.00 -16.51 -1.74
N ALA A 291 7.89 -17.15 -0.57
CA ALA A 291 6.61 -17.58 -0.02
C ALA A 291 5.68 -16.41 0.33
N CYS A 292 6.24 -15.30 0.83
CA CYS A 292 5.53 -14.04 1.04
C CYS A 292 4.89 -13.55 -0.25
N GLY A 293 5.65 -13.54 -1.35
CA GLY A 293 5.17 -13.13 -2.66
C GLY A 293 4.01 -14.00 -3.16
N VAL A 294 4.12 -15.33 -3.01
CA VAL A 294 3.06 -16.27 -3.36
C VAL A 294 1.79 -15.98 -2.54
N MET A 295 1.92 -15.90 -1.22
CA MET A 295 0.79 -15.67 -0.32
C MET A 295 0.09 -14.33 -0.60
N MET A 296 0.87 -13.25 -0.73
CA MET A 296 0.36 -11.91 -1.01
C MET A 296 -0.35 -11.86 -2.36
N SER A 297 0.20 -12.50 -3.40
CA SER A 297 -0.41 -12.52 -4.73
C SER A 297 -1.75 -13.25 -4.74
N ILE A 298 -1.86 -14.40 -4.07
CA ILE A 298 -3.13 -15.15 -4.01
C ILE A 298 -4.20 -14.32 -3.27
N VAL A 299 -3.84 -13.78 -2.11
CA VAL A 299 -4.78 -13.07 -1.24
C VAL A 299 -5.20 -11.71 -1.81
N SER A 300 -4.29 -10.98 -2.48
CA SER A 300 -4.62 -9.71 -3.15
C SER A 300 -5.53 -9.96 -4.36
N THR A 301 -5.13 -10.85 -5.28
CA THR A 301 -5.88 -11.10 -6.52
C THR A 301 -7.30 -11.61 -6.24
N ALA A 302 -7.49 -12.40 -5.18
CA ALA A 302 -8.83 -12.83 -4.77
C ALA A 302 -9.73 -11.69 -4.26
N ALA A 303 -9.16 -10.70 -3.58
CA ALA A 303 -9.91 -9.52 -3.13
C ALA A 303 -10.23 -8.59 -4.32
N ASP A 304 -9.24 -8.33 -5.17
CA ASP A 304 -9.37 -7.48 -6.35
C ASP A 304 -10.38 -8.06 -7.35
N LEU A 305 -10.35 -9.38 -7.59
CA LEU A 305 -11.35 -10.08 -8.42
C LEU A 305 -12.77 -9.96 -7.88
N MET A 306 -12.95 -10.04 -6.55
CA MET A 306 -14.28 -9.86 -5.96
C MET A 306 -14.80 -8.43 -6.12
N GLN A 307 -13.91 -7.43 -5.98
CA GLN A 307 -14.25 -6.04 -6.19
C GLN A 307 -14.65 -5.76 -7.65
N ASP A 308 -13.93 -6.35 -8.60
CA ASP A 308 -14.26 -6.24 -10.03
C ASP A 308 -15.57 -6.97 -10.36
N PHE A 309 -15.80 -8.17 -9.84
CA PHE A 309 -17.10 -8.85 -10.01
C PHE A 309 -18.25 -8.07 -9.41
N LYS A 310 -18.04 -7.34 -8.30
CA LYS A 310 -19.06 -6.41 -7.80
C LYS A 310 -19.35 -5.32 -8.83
N THR A 311 -18.31 -4.72 -9.39
CA THR A 311 -18.43 -3.69 -10.43
C THR A 311 -19.26 -4.22 -11.59
N GLY A 312 -18.88 -5.38 -12.14
CA GLY A 312 -19.59 -6.03 -13.25
C GLY A 312 -21.03 -6.37 -12.95
N TYR A 313 -21.31 -6.87 -11.73
CA TYR A 313 -22.67 -7.15 -11.28
C TYR A 313 -23.56 -5.89 -11.28
N LEU A 314 -23.00 -4.73 -10.90
CA LEU A 314 -23.74 -3.47 -10.85
C LEU A 314 -23.91 -2.82 -12.23
N THR A 315 -22.95 -3.00 -13.15
CA THR A 315 -23.00 -2.50 -14.53
C THR A 315 -23.66 -3.47 -15.51
N LEU A 316 -24.15 -4.63 -15.05
CA LEU A 316 -24.69 -5.71 -15.89
C LEU A 316 -23.67 -6.26 -16.89
N SER A 317 -22.38 -6.16 -16.58
CA SER A 317 -21.30 -6.72 -17.39
C SER A 317 -21.15 -8.23 -17.14
N SER A 318 -20.74 -8.97 -18.18
CA SER A 318 -20.54 -10.42 -18.09
C SER A 318 -19.38 -10.79 -17.15
N ALA A 319 -19.62 -11.69 -16.20
CA ALA A 319 -18.60 -12.18 -15.25
C ALA A 319 -17.45 -12.91 -15.97
N LYS A 320 -17.74 -13.65 -17.04
CA LYS A 320 -16.72 -14.27 -17.91
C LYS A 320 -15.84 -13.23 -18.57
N SER A 321 -16.43 -12.16 -19.11
CA SER A 321 -15.65 -11.09 -19.74
C SER A 321 -14.71 -10.45 -18.74
N MET A 322 -15.17 -10.16 -17.51
CA MET A 322 -14.32 -9.59 -16.47
C MET A 322 -13.16 -10.53 -16.10
N PHE A 323 -13.43 -11.82 -15.94
CA PHE A 323 -12.39 -12.81 -15.65
C PHE A 323 -11.35 -12.91 -16.79
N VAL A 324 -11.79 -12.92 -18.04
CA VAL A 324 -10.88 -12.94 -19.20
C VAL A 324 -10.07 -11.64 -19.28
N SER A 325 -10.69 -10.48 -19.04
CA SER A 325 -9.98 -9.20 -19.00
C SER A 325 -8.90 -9.18 -17.91
N GLN A 326 -9.19 -9.70 -16.72
CA GLN A 326 -8.18 -9.85 -15.67
C GLN A 326 -7.06 -10.79 -16.09
N LEU A 327 -7.37 -11.94 -16.72
CA LEU A 327 -6.35 -12.88 -17.19
C LEU A 327 -5.41 -12.22 -18.22
N VAL A 328 -5.96 -11.45 -19.15
CA VAL A 328 -5.17 -10.68 -20.14
C VAL A 328 -4.32 -9.63 -19.43
N GLY A 329 -4.90 -8.87 -18.50
CA GLY A 329 -4.18 -7.87 -17.70
C GLY A 329 -3.04 -8.47 -16.88
N THR A 330 -3.26 -9.60 -16.22
CA THR A 330 -2.24 -10.35 -15.50
C THR A 330 -1.14 -10.84 -16.45
N ALA A 331 -1.49 -11.40 -17.61
CA ALA A 331 -0.52 -11.86 -18.60
C ALA A 331 0.36 -10.71 -19.12
N MET A 332 -0.23 -9.54 -19.41
CA MET A 332 0.52 -8.34 -19.75
C MET A 332 1.42 -7.89 -18.60
N GLY A 333 0.91 -7.91 -17.37
CA GLY A 333 1.66 -7.56 -16.16
C GLY A 333 2.89 -8.44 -15.94
N CYS A 334 2.80 -9.75 -16.23
CA CYS A 334 3.92 -10.68 -16.16
C CYS A 334 5.09 -10.32 -17.09
N ILE A 335 4.85 -9.53 -18.15
CA ILE A 335 5.87 -9.08 -19.09
C ILE A 335 6.30 -7.64 -18.76
N ILE A 336 5.34 -6.73 -18.65
CA ILE A 336 5.60 -5.29 -18.50
C ILE A 336 6.28 -5.01 -17.15
N ALA A 337 5.78 -5.57 -16.04
CA ALA A 337 6.29 -5.22 -14.72
C ALA A 337 7.76 -5.64 -14.52
N PRO A 338 8.20 -6.87 -14.87
CA PRO A 338 9.62 -7.23 -14.78
C PRO A 338 10.51 -6.41 -15.72
N LEU A 339 10.07 -6.09 -16.93
CA LEU A 339 10.84 -5.27 -17.87
C LEU A 339 11.01 -3.84 -17.35
N THR A 340 9.96 -3.25 -16.80
CA THR A 340 10.05 -1.93 -16.15
C THR A 340 10.98 -2.00 -14.94
N PHE A 341 10.84 -3.00 -14.06
CA PHE A 341 11.76 -3.16 -12.94
C PHE A 341 13.22 -3.32 -13.39
N TRP A 342 13.47 -4.13 -14.42
CA TRP A 342 14.81 -4.34 -14.99
C TRP A 342 15.42 -3.06 -15.55
N MET A 343 14.62 -2.22 -16.21
CA MET A 343 15.06 -0.91 -16.68
C MET A 343 15.52 -0.03 -15.51
N TYR A 344 14.73 0.05 -14.43
CA TYR A 344 15.10 0.81 -13.23
C TYR A 344 16.34 0.22 -12.55
N TRP A 345 16.43 -1.10 -12.44
CA TRP A 345 17.54 -1.80 -11.77
C TRP A 345 18.88 -1.57 -12.46
N ASN A 346 18.91 -1.40 -13.78
CA ASN A 346 20.13 -1.09 -14.52
C ASN A 346 20.45 0.41 -14.55
N ALA A 347 19.44 1.28 -14.48
CA ALA A 347 19.62 2.72 -14.58
C ALA A 347 19.95 3.39 -13.25
N PHE A 348 19.48 2.83 -12.13
CA PHE A 348 19.62 3.39 -10.79
C PHE A 348 20.07 2.32 -9.79
N ASP A 349 20.80 2.73 -8.76
CA ASP A 349 21.21 1.85 -7.66
C ASP A 349 20.04 1.64 -6.67
N ILE A 350 19.14 0.70 -6.96
CA ILE A 350 17.93 0.49 -6.15
C ILE A 350 18.27 -0.15 -4.81
N GLY A 351 17.77 0.43 -3.72
CA GLY A 351 17.95 -0.09 -2.36
C GLY A 351 19.19 0.45 -1.63
N SER A 352 20.04 1.22 -2.32
CA SER A 352 21.10 1.97 -1.66
C SER A 352 20.52 3.15 -0.87
N PRO A 353 21.00 3.43 0.35
CA PRO A 353 20.55 4.57 1.16
C PRO A 353 20.87 5.94 0.56
N GLU A 354 21.86 6.00 -0.34
CA GLU A 354 22.28 7.21 -1.04
C GLU A 354 21.40 7.45 -2.28
N SER A 355 20.98 6.38 -2.95
CA SER A 355 20.13 6.46 -4.14
C SER A 355 18.76 7.14 -3.91
N PRO A 356 18.21 7.82 -4.94
CA PRO A 356 16.82 8.30 -4.94
C PRO A 356 15.79 7.17 -4.69
N TYR A 357 16.12 5.93 -5.06
CA TYR A 357 15.23 4.78 -4.96
C TYR A 357 15.65 3.82 -3.83
N LYS A 358 15.52 4.27 -2.57
CA LYS A 358 15.97 3.54 -1.37
C LYS A 358 15.24 2.22 -1.06
N ALA A 359 14.20 1.87 -1.82
CA ALA A 359 13.40 0.64 -1.67
C ALA A 359 13.08 0.26 -0.20
N PRO A 360 12.43 1.16 0.57
CA PRO A 360 12.28 1.01 2.03
C PRO A 360 11.61 -0.28 2.45
N TYR A 361 10.55 -0.67 1.73
CA TYR A 361 9.85 -1.90 1.99
C TYR A 361 10.74 -3.12 1.73
N ALA A 362 11.57 -3.14 0.69
CA ALA A 362 12.44 -4.29 0.41
C ALA A 362 13.38 -4.57 1.59
N VAL A 363 13.95 -3.52 2.19
CA VAL A 363 14.77 -3.64 3.41
C VAL A 363 13.93 -4.17 4.57
N ILE A 364 12.75 -3.59 4.82
CA ILE A 364 11.84 -4.05 5.88
C ILE A 364 11.50 -5.54 5.72
N TYR A 365 11.14 -6.00 4.52
CA TYR A 365 10.81 -7.41 4.25
C TYR A 365 12.01 -8.32 4.40
N ARG A 366 13.21 -7.90 3.96
CA ARG A 366 14.46 -8.64 4.15
C ARG A 366 14.77 -8.81 5.64
N GLU A 367 14.71 -7.73 6.41
CA GLU A 367 15.00 -7.77 7.86
C GLU A 367 13.96 -8.57 8.64
N MET A 368 12.68 -8.52 8.26
CA MET A 368 11.66 -9.43 8.81
C MET A 368 12.05 -10.90 8.57
N ALA A 369 12.60 -11.22 7.38
CA ALA A 369 12.98 -12.59 7.05
C ALA A 369 14.22 -13.04 7.83
N ILE A 370 15.21 -12.16 7.99
CA ILE A 370 16.38 -12.40 8.83
C ILE A 370 15.97 -12.61 10.30
N LEU A 371 15.10 -11.75 10.82
CA LEU A 371 14.57 -11.90 12.19
C LEU A 371 13.80 -13.21 12.37
N GLY A 372 13.11 -13.70 11.34
CA GLY A 372 12.50 -15.02 11.34
C GLY A 372 13.50 -16.18 11.50
N ILE A 373 14.75 -16.01 11.04
CA ILE A 373 15.80 -17.04 11.05
C ILE A 373 16.67 -16.96 12.30
N GLU A 374 17.22 -15.77 12.58
CA GLU A 374 18.20 -15.54 13.65
C GLU A 374 17.51 -15.34 15.01
N GLY A 375 16.21 -15.06 15.01
CA GLY A 375 15.43 -14.77 16.21
C GLY A 375 15.73 -13.38 16.78
N PHE A 376 15.15 -13.10 17.95
CA PHE A 376 15.21 -11.78 18.58
C PHE A 376 16.54 -11.46 19.28
N SER A 377 17.52 -12.38 19.26
CA SER A 377 18.79 -12.25 20.00
C SER A 377 19.83 -11.33 19.34
N GLU A 378 19.72 -11.05 18.04
CA GLU A 378 20.64 -10.17 17.31
C GLU A 378 20.27 -8.67 17.41
N LEU A 379 19.19 -8.35 18.14
CA LEU A 379 18.72 -6.97 18.28
C LEU A 379 19.64 -6.15 19.21
N PRO A 380 19.87 -4.85 18.90
CA PRO A 380 20.60 -3.95 19.79
C PRO A 380 19.98 -3.88 21.19
N LYS A 381 20.77 -3.48 22.21
CA LYS A 381 20.29 -3.42 23.60
C LYS A 381 19.02 -2.57 23.71
N HIS A 382 18.04 -3.04 24.48
CA HIS A 382 16.72 -2.41 24.66
C HIS A 382 15.85 -2.28 23.39
N CYS A 383 16.33 -2.66 22.20
CA CYS A 383 15.56 -2.58 20.96
C CYS A 383 14.30 -3.46 21.02
N LEU A 384 14.41 -4.68 21.54
CA LEU A 384 13.26 -5.58 21.72
C LEU A 384 12.19 -5.00 22.67
N ALA A 385 12.61 -4.33 23.75
CA ALA A 385 11.69 -3.72 24.69
C ALA A 385 10.92 -2.54 24.04
N LEU A 386 11.62 -1.71 23.26
CA LEU A 386 10.98 -0.64 22.48
C LEU A 386 10.04 -1.22 21.42
N CYS A 387 10.46 -2.26 20.69
CA CYS A 387 9.65 -2.98 19.71
C CYS A 387 8.35 -3.51 20.34
N CYS A 388 8.45 -4.17 21.49
CA CYS A 388 7.29 -4.64 22.25
C CYS A 388 6.37 -3.48 22.68
N GLY A 389 6.94 -2.39 23.19
CA GLY A 389 6.20 -1.18 23.56
C GLY A 389 5.43 -0.59 22.38
N PHE A 390 6.06 -0.43 21.23
CA PHE A 390 5.42 0.09 20.01
C PHE A 390 4.42 -0.90 19.40
N PHE A 391 4.67 -2.20 19.49
CA PHE A 391 3.72 -3.23 19.07
C PHE A 391 2.43 -3.16 19.90
N VAL A 392 2.55 -3.11 21.23
CA VAL A 392 1.41 -2.95 22.15
C VAL A 392 0.73 -1.60 21.93
N ALA A 393 1.49 -0.53 21.69
CA ALA A 393 0.93 0.78 21.36
C ALA A 393 0.10 0.72 20.06
N ALA A 394 0.55 0.02 19.02
CA ALA A 394 -0.22 -0.16 17.79
C ALA A 394 -1.54 -0.92 18.03
N LEU A 395 -1.53 -1.97 18.85
CA LEU A 395 -2.75 -2.67 19.27
C LEU A 395 -3.69 -1.74 20.04
N ALA A 396 -3.15 -0.98 21.00
CA ALA A 396 -3.92 -0.08 21.85
C ALA A 396 -4.51 1.08 21.05
N ILE A 397 -3.76 1.68 20.11
CA ILE A 397 -4.25 2.76 19.24
C ILE A 397 -5.40 2.26 18.36
N ASN A 398 -5.26 1.09 17.74
CA ASN A 398 -6.32 0.52 16.92
C ASN A 398 -7.56 0.14 17.74
N LEU A 399 -7.37 -0.46 18.93
CA LEU A 399 -8.47 -0.75 19.85
C LEU A 399 -9.16 0.54 20.30
N LEU A 400 -8.41 1.56 20.68
CA LEU A 400 -8.95 2.86 21.07
C LEU A 400 -9.74 3.48 19.93
N LYS A 401 -9.22 3.41 18.70
CA LYS A 401 -9.90 3.91 17.49
C LYS A 401 -11.25 3.23 17.24
N ASP A 402 -11.32 1.92 17.46
CA ASP A 402 -12.56 1.16 17.25
C ASP A 402 -13.58 1.33 18.38
N VAL A 403 -13.13 1.53 19.63
CA VAL A 403 -14.00 1.71 20.79
C VAL A 403 -14.50 3.15 20.92
N THR A 404 -13.73 4.14 20.45
CA THR A 404 -14.14 5.55 20.55
C THR A 404 -15.20 5.94 19.52
N PRO A 405 -16.08 6.89 19.87
CA PRO A 405 -17.07 7.42 18.93
C PRO A 405 -16.43 8.02 17.67
N ALA A 406 -17.14 7.92 16.53
CA ALA A 406 -16.67 8.39 15.21
C ALA A 406 -16.13 9.84 15.19
N LYS A 407 -16.67 10.72 16.05
CA LYS A 407 -16.22 12.13 16.16
C LYS A 407 -14.82 12.28 16.76
N VAL A 408 -14.37 11.32 17.56
CA VAL A 408 -13.04 11.32 18.19
C VAL A 408 -12.10 10.39 17.44
N SER A 409 -12.58 9.25 16.95
CA SER A 409 -11.76 8.27 16.24
C SER A 409 -11.17 8.80 14.92
N GLN A 410 -11.79 9.82 14.32
CA GLN A 410 -11.24 10.53 13.16
C GLN A 410 -9.91 11.27 13.44
N PHE A 411 -9.57 11.54 14.71
CA PHE A 411 -8.32 12.19 15.11
C PHE A 411 -7.27 11.19 15.60
N ILE A 412 -7.65 9.93 15.79
CA ILE A 412 -6.73 8.88 16.25
C ILE A 412 -5.88 8.43 15.07
N PRO A 413 -4.53 8.51 15.18
CA PRO A 413 -3.65 8.21 14.07
C PRO A 413 -3.68 6.72 13.70
N ILE A 414 -3.25 6.43 12.48
CA ILE A 414 -3.16 5.06 11.95
C ILE A 414 -1.72 4.56 12.16
N PRO A 415 -1.49 3.54 13.01
CA PRO A 415 -0.14 3.07 13.33
C PRO A 415 0.67 2.65 12.10
N MET A 416 0.05 1.98 11.12
CA MET A 416 0.73 1.63 9.86
C MET A 416 1.24 2.87 9.11
N ALA A 417 0.44 3.94 9.02
CA ALA A 417 0.84 5.17 8.35
C ALA A 417 1.96 5.90 9.12
N MET A 418 1.90 5.88 10.47
CA MET A 418 2.95 6.44 11.32
C MET A 418 4.30 5.71 11.19
N ALA A 419 4.29 4.42 10.83
CA ALA A 419 5.51 3.62 10.79
C ALA A 419 6.40 3.93 9.56
N VAL A 420 5.83 4.41 8.46
CA VAL A 420 6.57 4.66 7.21
C VAL A 420 7.69 5.71 7.39
N PRO A 421 7.44 6.88 8.04
CA PRO A 421 8.49 7.84 8.34
C PRO A 421 9.64 7.35 9.21
N PHE A 422 9.42 6.35 10.07
CA PHE A 422 10.46 5.86 11.00
C PHE A 422 11.71 5.40 10.25
N TYR A 423 11.52 4.89 9.04
CA TYR A 423 12.60 4.44 8.17
C TYR A 423 12.99 5.49 7.11
N ILE A 424 12.02 6.05 6.37
CA ILE A 424 12.31 6.82 5.15
C ILE A 424 12.91 8.20 5.46
N GLY A 425 12.31 8.93 6.42
CA GLY A 425 12.60 10.35 6.63
C GLY A 425 11.34 11.15 6.89
N ALA A 426 11.51 12.37 7.39
CA ALA A 426 10.40 13.30 7.59
C ALA A 426 10.01 14.08 6.33
N TYR A 427 10.89 14.15 5.32
CA TYR A 427 10.70 15.01 4.14
C TYR A 427 9.43 14.69 3.37
N PHE A 428 9.22 13.43 2.98
CA PHE A 428 8.02 13.03 2.23
C PHE A 428 6.73 13.21 3.06
N ALA A 429 6.82 13.16 4.39
CA ALA A 429 5.68 13.42 5.27
C ALA A 429 5.24 14.89 5.21
N ILE A 430 6.19 15.81 5.06
CA ILE A 430 5.91 17.23 4.85
C ILE A 430 5.24 17.43 3.50
N ASP A 431 5.76 16.83 2.43
CA ASP A 431 5.18 16.94 1.09
C ASP A 431 3.76 16.39 1.01
N MET A 432 3.51 15.22 1.60
CA MET A 432 2.15 14.66 1.69
C MET A 432 1.21 15.53 2.54
N PHE A 433 1.72 16.15 3.61
CA PHE A 433 0.94 17.07 4.43
C PHE A 433 0.56 18.35 3.67
N VAL A 434 1.48 18.90 2.86
CA VAL A 434 1.18 20.03 1.96
C VAL A 434 0.05 19.67 0.99
N GLY A 435 0.09 18.46 0.41
CA GLY A 435 -1.00 17.94 -0.42
C GLY A 435 -2.36 17.95 0.31
N THR A 436 -2.40 17.46 1.55
CA THR A 436 -3.63 17.50 2.38
C THR A 436 -4.10 18.92 2.65
N VAL A 437 -3.19 19.86 2.93
CA VAL A 437 -3.54 21.27 3.17
C VAL A 437 -4.15 21.89 1.92
N ILE A 438 -3.60 21.60 0.74
CA ILE A 438 -4.15 22.06 -0.55
C ILE A 438 -5.57 21.51 -0.73
N LEU A 439 -5.77 20.20 -0.53
CA LEU A 439 -7.10 19.58 -0.62
C LEU A 439 -8.08 20.21 0.38
N PHE A 440 -7.67 20.37 1.64
CA PHE A 440 -8.53 20.94 2.69
C PHE A 440 -8.97 22.37 2.37
N VAL A 441 -8.06 23.20 1.86
CA VAL A 441 -8.39 24.57 1.42
C VAL A 441 -9.31 24.53 0.20
N TRP A 442 -9.07 23.63 -0.76
CA TRP A 442 -9.92 23.48 -1.94
C TRP A 442 -11.34 23.02 -1.57
N GLU A 443 -11.48 22.05 -0.66
CA GLU A 443 -12.76 21.58 -0.12
C GLU A 443 -13.53 22.72 0.57
N LYS A 444 -12.83 23.62 1.26
CA LYS A 444 -13.42 24.79 1.92
C LYS A 444 -13.90 25.86 0.93
N ILE A 445 -13.19 26.04 -0.18
CA ILE A 445 -13.55 27.01 -1.22
C ILE A 445 -14.69 26.47 -2.08
N ASN A 446 -14.54 25.25 -2.60
CA ASN A 446 -15.53 24.60 -3.45
C ASN A 446 -15.46 23.08 -3.31
N LYS A 447 -16.26 22.54 -2.39
CA LYS A 447 -16.33 21.11 -2.11
C LYS A 447 -16.67 20.28 -3.36
N LYS A 448 -17.63 20.72 -4.18
CA LYS A 448 -18.06 19.97 -5.36
C LYS A 448 -16.94 19.85 -6.39
N ASP A 449 -16.21 20.95 -6.64
CA ASP A 449 -15.08 20.94 -7.56
C ASP A 449 -13.91 20.09 -7.04
N ALA A 450 -13.65 20.09 -5.72
CA ALA A 450 -12.65 19.21 -5.13
C ALA A 450 -13.04 17.73 -5.29
N ASP A 451 -14.27 17.35 -4.94
CA ASP A 451 -14.76 15.97 -5.06
C ASP A 451 -14.69 15.47 -6.52
N ASP A 452 -15.01 16.34 -7.48
CA ASP A 452 -15.04 16.00 -8.91
C ASP A 452 -13.63 15.91 -9.54
N PHE A 453 -12.65 16.67 -9.06
CA PHE A 453 -11.39 16.85 -9.79
C PHE A 453 -10.11 16.59 -9.00
N ALA A 454 -10.12 16.54 -7.66
CA ALA A 454 -8.91 16.35 -6.85
C ALA A 454 -8.16 15.06 -7.24
N GLY A 455 -8.89 13.96 -7.43
CA GLY A 455 -8.33 12.68 -7.89
C GLY A 455 -7.63 12.79 -9.25
N ALA A 456 -8.23 13.50 -10.22
CA ALA A 456 -7.63 13.71 -11.54
C ALA A 456 -6.37 14.60 -11.49
N VAL A 457 -6.39 15.66 -10.68
CA VAL A 457 -5.23 16.56 -10.46
C VAL A 457 -4.08 15.78 -9.85
N ALA A 458 -4.34 15.07 -8.77
CA ALA A 458 -3.35 14.30 -8.05
C ALA A 458 -2.77 13.16 -8.90
N SER A 459 -3.61 12.47 -9.67
CA SER A 459 -3.15 11.44 -10.63
C SER A 459 -2.27 12.05 -11.71
N GLY A 460 -2.61 13.24 -12.21
CA GLY A 460 -1.77 14.00 -13.13
C GLY A 460 -0.40 14.34 -12.52
N LEU A 461 -0.36 14.81 -11.27
CA LEU A 461 0.90 15.13 -10.57
C LEU A 461 1.80 13.90 -10.42
N ILE A 462 1.25 12.78 -9.93
CA ILE A 462 1.98 11.52 -9.75
C ILE A 462 2.47 10.97 -11.10
N CYS A 463 1.58 10.93 -12.09
CA CYS A 463 1.90 10.36 -13.40
C CYS A 463 2.92 11.22 -14.16
N GLY A 464 2.82 12.55 -14.12
CA GLY A 464 3.76 13.43 -14.81
C GLY A 464 5.20 13.33 -14.28
N ASP A 465 5.36 13.26 -12.97
CA ASP A 465 6.66 13.05 -12.31
C ASP A 465 7.19 11.64 -12.61
N GLY A 466 6.36 10.61 -12.45
CA GLY A 466 6.72 9.23 -12.80
C GLY A 466 7.08 9.01 -14.27
N ILE A 467 6.44 9.72 -15.21
CA ILE A 467 6.78 9.65 -16.64
C ILE A 467 8.14 10.31 -16.91
N TRP A 468 8.47 11.42 -16.23
CA TRP A 468 9.77 12.08 -16.40
C TRP A 468 10.96 11.17 -16.04
N THR A 469 10.75 10.21 -15.15
CA THR A 469 11.76 9.20 -14.82
C THR A 469 12.23 8.38 -16.04
N ILE A 470 11.38 8.20 -17.06
CA ILE A 470 11.76 7.46 -18.27
C ILE A 470 12.84 8.23 -19.08
N PRO A 471 12.60 9.50 -19.50
CA PRO A 471 13.65 10.33 -20.09
C PRO A 471 14.91 10.43 -19.21
N SER A 472 14.77 10.65 -17.90
CA SER A 472 15.95 10.79 -17.03
C SER A 472 16.77 9.49 -16.94
N ALA A 473 16.11 8.33 -16.91
CA ALA A 473 16.78 7.02 -16.98
C ALA A 473 17.50 6.84 -18.33
N ILE A 474 16.87 7.23 -19.44
CA ILE A 474 17.51 7.18 -20.78
C ILE A 474 18.75 8.08 -20.82
N LEU A 475 18.65 9.31 -20.31
CA LEU A 475 19.78 10.24 -20.21
C LEU A 475 20.92 9.67 -19.35
N SER A 476 20.59 9.04 -18.21
CA SER A 476 21.54 8.35 -17.34
C SER A 476 22.25 7.19 -18.07
N ILE A 477 21.53 6.38 -18.86
CA ILE A 477 22.10 5.31 -19.68
C ILE A 477 23.11 5.87 -20.70
N PHE A 478 22.82 7.03 -21.30
CA PHE A 478 23.74 7.74 -22.18
C PHE A 478 24.85 8.51 -21.44
N ARG A 479 24.94 8.37 -20.11
CA ARG A 479 25.90 9.07 -19.22
C ARG A 479 25.81 10.59 -19.33
N ILE A 480 24.62 11.10 -19.61
CA ILE A 480 24.33 12.53 -19.61
C ILE A 480 23.95 12.92 -18.18
N ASN A 481 24.83 13.68 -17.55
CA ASN A 481 24.64 14.16 -16.19
C ASN A 481 23.83 15.47 -16.17
N PRO A 482 23.06 15.71 -15.09
CA PRO A 482 22.42 16.99 -14.87
C PRO A 482 23.48 18.11 -14.75
N PRO A 483 23.27 19.26 -15.41
CA PRO A 483 24.34 20.23 -15.64
C PRO A 483 24.67 21.14 -14.43
N ILE A 484 23.74 21.34 -13.49
CA ILE A 484 23.90 22.29 -12.39
C ILE A 484 23.74 21.54 -11.05
N CYS A 485 24.67 21.72 -10.11
CA CYS A 485 24.49 21.34 -8.70
C CYS A 485 24.12 22.59 -7.89
N MET A 486 22.92 22.61 -7.32
CA MET A 486 22.47 23.65 -6.38
C MET A 486 22.68 23.18 -4.94
N TYR A 487 23.46 23.92 -4.13
CA TYR A 487 23.76 23.58 -2.73
C TYR A 487 23.32 24.69 -1.77
N PHE A 488 22.91 24.32 -0.55
CA PHE A 488 22.45 25.25 0.49
C PHE A 488 23.32 25.13 1.75
N GLY A 489 23.89 26.26 2.18
CA GLY A 489 24.77 26.33 3.35
C GLY A 489 24.45 27.54 4.25
N PRO A 490 25.04 27.59 5.45
CA PRO A 490 24.88 28.73 6.35
C PRO A 490 25.47 30.00 5.72
N SER A 491 24.77 31.12 5.90
CA SER A 491 25.23 32.42 5.40
C SER A 491 26.47 32.95 6.14
N VAL A 492 26.75 32.44 7.35
CA VAL A 492 27.89 32.83 8.18
C VAL A 492 28.73 31.59 8.48
N ARG A 493 30.03 31.63 8.15
CA ARG A 493 31.00 30.62 8.58
C ARG A 493 31.32 30.88 10.06
N THR A 494 30.85 30.02 10.96
CA THR A 494 31.37 29.93 12.34
C THR A 494 32.62 29.08 12.37
#